data_AF-A0A343TLB7-F1
#
_entry.id   AF-A0A343TLB7-F1
#
_cell.length_a   1.000
_cell.length_b   1.000
_cell.length_c   1.000
_cell.angle_alpha   90.00
_cell.angle_beta   90.00
_cell.angle_gamma   90.00
#
_symmetry.space_group_name_H-M   'P 1'
#
loop_
_entity.id
_entity.type
_entity.pdbx_description
1 polymer ?
#
loop_
_entity_poly.entity_id
_entity_poly.type
_entity_poly.pdbx_seq_one_letter_code
_entity_poly.pdbx_strand_id
1 'polypeptide(L)' 'MTVRDVYVRVEQRGLSPERIAERYNLDIADVYEALAYYHNNPDEMKQVEKRHERAGEEAKRRSSLEPPEH' A
#
# COMPACT_ATOMS: atom_id res chain seq x y z
N MET A 1 -2.29 -1.42 8.43
CA MET A 1 -2.52 -1.86 7.03
C MET A 1 -3.41 -0.82 6.38
N THR A 2 -3.12 -0.33 5.17
CA THR A 2 -4.01 0.60 4.45
C THR A 2 -4.72 -0.12 3.32
N VAL A 3 -5.84 0.43 2.83
CA VAL A 3 -6.57 -0.13 1.67
C VAL A 3 -5.66 -0.31 0.46
N ARG A 4 -4.83 0.70 0.16
CA ARG A 4 -3.80 0.62 -0.88
C ARG A 4 -2.82 -0.54 -0.66
N ASP A 5 -2.33 -0.72 0.58
CA ASP A 5 -1.36 -1.78 0.89
C ASP A 5 -1.98 -3.18 0.71
N VAL A 6 -3.26 -3.35 1.04
CA VAL A 6 -4.01 -4.58 0.74
C VAL A 6 -4.07 -4.82 -0.77
N TYR A 7 -4.55 -3.84 -1.54
CA TYR A 7 -4.66 -3.95 -3.00
C TYR A 7 -3.32 -4.30 -3.67
N VAL A 8 -2.24 -3.57 -3.35
CA VAL A 8 -0.91 -3.83 -3.93
C VAL A 8 -0.42 -5.24 -3.60
N ARG A 9 -0.65 -5.72 -2.37
CA ARG A 9 -0.24 -7.06 -1.97
C ARG A 9 -1.04 -8.15 -2.68
N VAL A 10 -2.36 -7.99 -2.78
CA VAL A 10 -3.22 -9.01 -3.38
C VAL A 10 -3.11 -9.01 -4.90
N GLU A 11 -3.41 -7.87 -5.52
CA GLU A 11 -3.61 -7.82 -6.97
C GLU A 11 -2.31 -7.57 -7.74
N GLN A 12 -1.36 -6.80 -7.19
CA GLN A 12 -0.09 -6.54 -7.88
C GLN A 12 1.01 -7.55 -7.53
N ARG A 13 0.99 -8.09 -6.30
CA ARG A 13 2.01 -9.03 -5.82
C ARG A 13 1.52 -10.46 -5.67
N GLY A 14 0.24 -10.73 -5.94
CA GLY A 14 -0.33 -12.08 -5.98
C GLY A 14 -0.42 -12.77 -4.61
N LEU A 15 -0.44 -12.02 -3.50
CA LEU A 15 -0.69 -12.61 -2.18
C LEU A 15 -2.17 -12.94 -2.03
N SER A 16 -2.50 -14.10 -1.48
CA SER A 16 -3.90 -14.42 -1.22
C SER A 16 -4.47 -13.57 -0.06
N PRO A 17 -5.76 -13.22 -0.07
CA PRO A 17 -6.42 -12.51 1.03
C PRO A 17 -6.25 -13.22 2.39
N GLU A 18 -6.35 -14.55 2.41
CA GLU A 18 -6.17 -15.38 3.62
C GLU A 18 -4.76 -15.20 4.21
N ARG A 19 -3.74 -15.16 3.36
CA ARG A 19 -2.35 -14.99 3.79
C ARG A 19 -2.11 -13.60 4.38
N ILE A 20 -2.83 -12.58 3.92
CA ILE A 20 -2.79 -11.24 4.52
C ILE A 20 -3.52 -11.24 5.86
N ALA A 21 -4.73 -11.81 5.91
CA ALA A 21 -5.53 -11.91 7.13
C ALA A 21 -4.73 -12.60 8.25
N GLU A 22 -4.13 -13.76 7.96
CA GLU A 22 -3.28 -14.50 8.90
C GLU A 22 -2.06 -13.67 9.34
N ARG A 23 -1.27 -13.18 8.38
CA ARG A 23 -0.01 -12.48 8.68
C ARG A 23 -0.20 -11.22 9.51
N TYR A 24 -1.30 -10.50 9.29
CA TYR A 24 -1.57 -9.22 9.91
C TYR A 24 -2.67 -9.27 10.98
N ASN A 25 -3.15 -10.48 11.33
CA ASN A 25 -4.22 -10.72 12.30
C ASN A 25 -5.45 -9.83 12.05
N LEU A 26 -5.91 -9.83 10.79
CA LEU A 26 -7.10 -9.11 10.33
C LEU A 26 -8.26 -10.09 10.13
N ASP A 27 -9.49 -9.61 10.25
CA ASP A 27 -10.62 -10.38 9.74
C ASP A 27 -10.52 -10.50 8.22
N ILE A 28 -10.83 -11.67 7.67
CA ILE A 28 -10.80 -11.87 6.22
C ILE A 28 -11.86 -11.01 5.52
N ALA A 29 -12.98 -10.71 6.18
CA ALA A 29 -13.99 -9.79 5.70
C ALA A 29 -13.42 -8.37 5.50
N ASP A 30 -12.61 -7.88 6.44
CA ASP A 30 -11.97 -6.56 6.34
C ASP A 30 -11.00 -6.49 5.14
N VAL A 31 -10.33 -7.61 4.81
CA VAL A 31 -9.45 -7.70 3.63
C VAL A 31 -10.25 -7.56 2.34
N TYR A 32 -11.38 -8.27 2.22
CA TYR A 32 -12.26 -8.15 1.06
C TYR A 32 -12.97 -6.79 1.00
N GLU A 33 -13.36 -6.22 2.13
CA GLU A 33 -13.92 -4.86 2.19
C GLU A 33 -12.92 -3.83 1.69
N ALA A 34 -11.65 -3.93 2.09
CA ALA A 34 -10.60 -3.06 1.59
C ALA A 34 -10.43 -3.18 0.06
N LEU A 35 -10.45 -4.39 -0.51
CA LEU A 35 -10.39 -4.59 -1.96
C LEU A 35 -11.60 -3.97 -2.67
N ALA A 36 -12.80 -4.20 -2.15
CA ALA A 36 -14.02 -3.59 -2.69
C ALA A 36 -13.97 -2.06 -2.60
N TYR A 37 -13.49 -1.50 -1.48
CA TYR A 37 -13.33 -0.07 -1.30
C TYR A 37 -12.36 0.52 -2.33
N TYR A 38 -11.23 -0.15 -2.60
CA TYR A 38 -10.27 0.34 -3.59
C TYR A 38 -10.91 0.50 -4.97
N HIS A 39 -11.66 -0.52 -5.42
CA HIS A 39 -12.32 -0.52 -6.73
C HIS A 39 -13.53 0.41 -6.82
N ASN A 40 -14.27 0.58 -5.72
CA ASN A 40 -15.45 1.45 -5.68
C ASN A 40 -15.11 2.94 -5.54
N ASN A 41 -13.87 3.29 -5.18
CA ASN A 41 -13.45 4.68 -4.93
C ASN A 41 -12.22 5.08 -5.76
N PRO A 42 -12.28 5.03 -7.11
CA PRO A 42 -11.11 5.23 -7.96
C PRO A 42 -10.50 6.63 -7.85
N ASP A 43 -11.33 7.68 -7.70
CA ASP A 43 -10.83 9.06 -7.57
C ASP A 43 -10.06 9.27 -6.27
N GLU A 44 -10.57 8.73 -5.15
CA GLU A 44 -9.88 8.77 -3.87
C GLU A 44 -8.57 7.98 -3.94
N MET A 45 -8.62 6.75 -4.45
CA MET A 45 -7.44 5.90 -4.56
C MET A 45 -6.37 6.54 -5.45
N LYS A 46 -6.75 7.21 -6.54
CA LYS A 46 -5.80 7.97 -7.38
C LYS A 46 -5.05 9.06 -6.59
N GLN A 47 -5.72 9.73 -5.66
CA GLN A 47 -5.06 10.73 -4.81
C GLN A 47 -4.15 10.07 -3.77
N VAL A 48 -4.57 8.94 -3.20
CA VAL A 48 -3.74 8.12 -2.30
C VAL A 48 -2.47 7.63 -3.01
N GLU A 49 -2.58 7.14 -4.25
CA GLU A 49 -1.45 6.71 -5.07
C GLU A 49 -0.45 7.86 -5.31
N LYS A 50 -0.93 9.02 -5.76
CA LYS A 50 -0.07 10.21 -5.97
C LYS A 50 0.64 10.65 -4.70
N ARG A 51 -0.06 10.63 -3.56
CA ARG A 51 0.55 10.97 -2.26
C ARG A 51 1.65 9.97 -1.90
N HIS A 52 1.40 8.69 -2.12
CA HIS A 52 2.38 7.63 -1.87
C HIS A 52 3.62 7.77 -2.77
N GLU A 53 3.43 8.03 -4.07
CA GLU A 53 4.52 8.28 -5.01
C GLU A 53 5.37 9.47 -4.57
N ARG A 54 4.75 10.61 -4.28
CA ARG A 54 5.45 11.82 -3.81
C ARG A 54 6.27 11.55 -2.55
N ALA A 55 5.70 10.86 -1.57
CA ALA A 55 6.41 10.50 -0.34
C ALA A 55 7.62 9.59 -0.63
N GLY A 56 7.47 8.64 -1.55
CA GLY A 56 8.56 7.77 -2.00
C GLY A 56 9.69 8.54 -2.71
N GLU A 57 9.36 9.49 -3.59
CA GLU A 57 10.35 10.35 -4.24
C GLU A 57 11.08 11.26 -3.25
N GLU A 58 10.37 11.82 -2.29
CA GLU A 58 10.97 12.69 -1.26
C GLU A 58 11.91 11.89 -0.34
N ALA A 59 11.52 10.68 0.04
CA ALA A 59 12.37 9.77 0.82
C ALA A 59 13.64 9.42 0.04
N LYS A 60 13.51 9.06 -1.25
CA LYS A 60 14.67 8.78 -2.13
C LYS A 60 15.60 9.98 -2.24
N ARG A 61 15.06 11.19 -2.43
CA ARG A 61 15.83 12.44 -2.47
C ARG A 61 16.62 12.65 -1.18
N ARG A 62 15.99 12.50 -0.02
CA ARG A 62 16.68 12.62 1.28
C ARG A 62 17.77 11.57 1.46
N SER A 63 17.50 10.30 1.15
CA SER A 63 18.52 9.24 1.27
C SER A 63 19.68 9.41 0.29
N SER A 64 19.45 10.00 -0.89
CA SER A 64 20.52 10.28 -1.86
C SER A 64 21.37 11.50 -1.49
N LEU A 65 20.89 12.33 -0.55
CA LEU A 65 21.60 13.51 -0.06
C LEU A 65 22.45 13.22 1.19
N GLU A 66 22.45 11.99 1.72
CA GLU A 66 23.38 11.55 2.78
C GLU A 66 24.33 10.45 2.27
N PRO A 67 25.57 10.84 1.99
CA PRO A 67 26.71 10.10 2.54
C PRO A 67 27.65 11.05 3.29
N PRO A 68 27.85 10.90 4.61
CA PRO A 68 29.05 11.37 5.27
C PRO A 68 30.15 10.31 5.15
N GLU A 69 31.30 10.76 4.67
CA GLU A 69 32.54 10.00 4.54
C GLU A 69 33.05 9.51 5.90
N HIS A 70 33.49 8.26 5.97
CA HIS A 70 34.50 7.82 6.94
C HIS A 70 35.28 6.61 6.43
#